data_AF-A0A925ISQ3-F1
#
_entry.id   AF-A0A925ISQ3-F1
#
_cell.length_a   1.000
_cell.length_b   1.000
_cell.length_c   1.000
_cell.angle_alpha   90.00
_cell.angle_beta   90.00
_cell.angle_gamma   90.00
#
_symmetry.space_group_name_H-M   'P 1'
#
loop_
_entity.id
_entity.type
_entity.pdbx_description
1 polymer ?
#
loop_
_entity_poly.entity_id
_entity_poly.type
_entity_poly.pdbx_seq_one_letter_code
_entity_poly.pdbx_strand_id
1 'polypeptide(L)'
;MTEKISSANAEGIFEPFHISRVPWEEFFKGERFGMRYQHLSTFGGGSQISVSMEELPPGRQANQTHYHLLEEEHVFVLEGTLTVHLGDKSFELSPGYYVCFPAGQKVGHAMVNRTAEPCRYLVFGNPQPHDVAVFTDTGRVDVKLTREIYPQSSAVGYWEGVEDGK
;
A
#
# COMPACT_ATOMS: atom_id res chain seq x y z
N MET A 1 20.70 11.01 16.01
CA MET A 1 20.11 9.87 15.30
C MET A 1 19.16 9.22 16.27
N THR A 2 17.86 9.29 16.04
CA THR A 2 16.87 8.59 16.86
C THR A 2 17.15 7.09 16.74
N GLU A 3 17.31 6.39 17.87
CA GLU A 3 17.42 4.94 17.86
C GLU A 3 16.23 4.37 17.08
N LYS A 4 16.50 3.55 16.07
CA LYS A 4 15.46 2.80 15.37
C LYS A 4 14.89 1.81 16.36
N ILE A 5 13.65 2.04 16.82
CA ILE A 5 12.93 1.09 17.64
C ILE A 5 12.71 -0.16 16.78
N SER A 6 13.24 -1.30 17.22
CA SER A 6 13.13 -2.59 16.55
C SER A 6 13.05 -3.74 17.56
N SER A 7 12.86 -4.96 17.08
CA SER A 7 12.89 -6.17 17.91
C SER A 7 14.31 -6.74 18.11
N ALA A 8 15.35 -6.05 17.64
CA ALA A 8 16.72 -6.49 17.82
C ALA A 8 17.13 -6.42 19.31
N ASN A 9 17.74 -7.50 19.81
CA ASN A 9 18.38 -7.50 21.12
C ASN A 9 19.75 -6.80 21.06
N ALA A 10 20.48 -6.77 22.19
CA ALA A 10 21.78 -6.10 22.29
C ALA A 10 22.87 -6.69 21.35
N GLU A 11 22.67 -7.91 20.85
CA GLU A 11 23.56 -8.60 19.91
C GLU A 11 23.15 -8.38 18.44
N GLY A 12 22.07 -7.64 18.19
CA GLY A 12 21.54 -7.40 16.85
C GLY A 12 20.66 -8.54 16.31
N ILE A 13 20.25 -9.48 17.15
CA ILE A 13 19.36 -10.59 16.76
C ILE A 13 17.89 -10.13 16.93
N PHE A 14 17.09 -10.28 15.87
CA PHE A 14 15.67 -9.96 15.90
C PHE A 14 14.86 -11.06 16.59
N GLU A 15 14.22 -10.73 17.71
CA GLU A 15 13.46 -11.68 18.53
C GLU A 15 11.94 -11.54 18.30
N PRO A 16 11.12 -12.55 18.67
CA PRO A 16 9.67 -12.42 18.70
C PRO A 16 9.22 -11.27 19.59
N PHE A 17 8.15 -10.58 19.17
CA PHE A 17 7.62 -9.44 19.90
C PHE A 17 6.09 -9.45 19.91
N HIS A 18 5.51 -8.88 20.95
CA HIS A 18 4.09 -8.57 20.99
C HIS A 18 3.82 -7.30 20.18
N ILE A 19 2.74 -7.27 19.39
CA ILE A 19 2.42 -6.16 18.48
C ILE A 19 2.28 -4.80 19.18
N SER A 20 1.92 -4.79 20.47
CA SER A 20 1.84 -3.55 21.27
C SER A 20 3.19 -2.84 21.44
N ARG A 21 4.32 -3.49 21.11
CA ARG A 21 5.65 -2.88 21.11
C ARG A 21 5.96 -2.11 19.83
N VAL A 22 5.21 -2.37 18.75
CA VAL A 22 5.40 -1.67 17.48
C VAL A 22 4.67 -0.34 17.57
N PRO A 23 5.32 0.80 17.29
CA PRO A 23 4.63 2.08 17.33
C PRO A 23 3.54 2.14 16.26
N TRP A 24 2.43 2.80 16.60
CA TRP A 24 1.47 3.23 15.58
C TRP A 24 2.03 4.46 14.88
N GLU A 25 2.01 4.42 13.56
CA GLU A 25 2.18 5.57 12.70
C GLU A 25 0.83 5.92 12.09
N GLU A 26 0.65 7.18 11.70
CA GLU A 26 -0.60 7.65 11.12
C GLU A 26 -0.34 8.66 10.02
N PHE A 27 -1.25 8.68 9.05
CA PHE A 27 -1.36 9.81 8.13
C PHE A 27 -2.82 10.12 7.87
N PHE A 28 -3.07 11.41 7.61
CA PHE A 28 -4.38 11.90 7.20
C PHE A 28 -4.19 12.95 6.12
N LYS A 29 -5.04 12.89 5.08
CA LYS A 29 -5.04 13.87 4.00
C LYS A 29 -6.47 14.27 3.67
N GLY A 30 -6.84 15.47 4.11
CA GLY A 30 -8.21 15.97 4.02
C GLY A 30 -9.18 15.07 4.79
N GLU A 31 -10.42 14.98 4.31
CA GLU A 31 -11.47 14.16 4.92
C GLU A 31 -11.54 12.74 4.35
N ARG A 32 -11.08 12.54 3.11
CA ARG A 32 -11.19 11.26 2.40
C ARG A 32 -10.14 10.24 2.85
N PHE A 33 -8.87 10.64 2.93
CA PHE A 33 -7.78 9.69 3.15
C PHE A 33 -7.26 9.73 4.58
N GLY A 34 -6.97 8.56 5.12
CA GLY A 34 -6.18 8.44 6.34
C GLY A 34 -6.39 7.14 7.07
N MET A 35 -5.33 6.70 7.73
CA MET A 35 -5.27 5.47 8.50
C MET A 35 -4.14 5.54 9.50
N ARG A 36 -4.14 4.59 10.43
CA ARG A 36 -2.96 4.28 11.23
C ARG A 36 -2.47 2.86 10.92
N TYR A 37 -1.17 2.65 11.04
CA TYR A 37 -0.54 1.36 10.72
C TYR A 37 0.65 1.06 11.64
N GLN A 38 1.01 -0.22 11.73
CA GLN A 38 2.21 -0.72 12.42
C GLN A 38 3.01 -1.59 11.43
N HIS A 39 4.22 -1.17 11.08
CA HIS A 39 5.11 -1.92 10.18
C HIS A 39 5.80 -3.08 10.93
N LEU A 40 5.14 -4.24 10.96
CA LEU A 40 5.59 -5.41 11.72
C LEU A 40 6.89 -5.98 11.14
N SER A 41 6.98 -6.13 9.83
CA SER A 41 8.17 -6.70 9.19
C SER A 41 9.40 -5.81 9.40
N THR A 42 9.28 -4.50 9.21
CA THR A 42 10.39 -3.56 9.44
C THR A 42 10.83 -3.53 10.89
N PHE A 43 9.88 -3.56 11.85
CA PHE A 43 10.21 -3.67 13.27
C PHE A 43 10.97 -4.96 13.58
N GLY A 44 10.61 -6.06 12.91
CA GLY A 44 11.28 -7.36 12.98
C GLY A 44 12.53 -7.52 12.11
N GLY A 45 13.03 -6.45 11.46
CA GLY A 45 14.24 -6.50 10.64
C GLY A 45 14.07 -7.04 9.21
N GLY A 46 12.83 -7.32 8.79
CA GLY A 46 12.50 -7.77 7.44
C GLY A 46 12.52 -6.65 6.41
N SER A 47 12.92 -7.01 5.18
CA SER A 47 12.99 -6.08 4.03
C SER A 47 12.42 -6.64 2.72
N GLN A 48 12.31 -7.97 2.59
CA GLN A 48 11.85 -8.61 1.34
C GLN A 48 10.33 -8.73 1.26
N ILE A 49 9.69 -8.96 2.42
CA ILE A 49 8.24 -9.05 2.57
C ILE A 49 7.81 -7.96 3.55
N SER A 50 6.87 -7.13 3.11
CA SER A 50 6.19 -6.18 3.97
C SER A 50 5.03 -6.87 4.67
N VAL A 51 4.91 -6.65 5.98
CA VAL A 51 3.74 -7.03 6.76
C VAL A 51 3.38 -5.86 7.65
N SER A 52 2.18 -5.33 7.49
CA SER A 52 1.65 -4.23 8.28
C SER A 52 0.30 -4.61 8.88
N MET A 53 0.07 -4.21 10.13
CA MET A 53 -1.28 -4.10 10.68
C MET A 53 -1.80 -2.71 10.33
N GLU A 54 -2.95 -2.62 9.68
CA GLU A 54 -3.60 -1.34 9.38
C GLU A 54 -4.94 -1.25 10.10
N GLU A 55 -5.27 -0.05 10.55
CA GLU A 55 -6.59 0.30 11.05
C GLU A 55 -7.14 1.50 10.28
N LEU A 56 -8.28 1.28 9.63
CA LEU A 56 -8.97 2.27 8.82
C LEU A 56 -10.16 2.84 9.61
N PRO A 57 -10.14 4.14 9.97
CA PRO A 57 -11.23 4.76 10.69
C PRO A 57 -12.53 4.85 9.86
N PRO A 58 -13.69 5.07 10.51
CA PRO A 58 -14.97 5.28 9.84
C PRO A 58 -14.89 6.34 8.72
N GLY A 59 -15.44 6.03 7.56
CA GLY A 59 -15.54 6.91 6.40
C GLY A 59 -14.23 7.17 5.65
N ARG A 60 -13.10 6.56 6.06
CA ARG A 60 -11.79 6.81 5.44
C ARG A 60 -11.46 5.81 4.34
N GLN A 61 -10.64 6.27 3.40
CA GLN A 61 -9.97 5.47 2.38
C GLN A 61 -8.47 5.39 2.70
N ALA A 62 -7.88 4.20 2.59
CA ALA A 62 -6.46 3.98 2.91
C ALA A 62 -5.59 4.77 1.94
N ASN A 63 -5.60 4.40 0.65
CA ASN A 63 -4.76 4.98 -0.39
C ASN A 63 -5.59 5.35 -1.62
N GLN A 64 -5.01 6.12 -2.54
CA GLN A 64 -5.62 6.37 -3.85
C GLN A 64 -5.84 5.05 -4.59
N THR A 65 -6.84 5.00 -5.48
CA THR A 65 -7.08 3.81 -6.30
C THR A 65 -5.89 3.56 -7.22
N HIS A 66 -5.27 2.38 -7.14
CA HIS A 66 -4.03 2.09 -7.87
C HIS A 66 -3.86 0.61 -8.19
N TYR A 67 -2.92 0.31 -9.09
CA TYR A 67 -2.36 -1.03 -9.25
C TYR A 67 -0.84 -0.95 -9.44
N HIS A 68 -0.16 -2.04 -9.14
CA HIS A 68 1.29 -2.19 -9.26
C HIS A 68 1.66 -3.06 -10.46
N LEU A 69 2.81 -2.79 -11.09
CA LEU A 69 3.31 -3.62 -12.21
C LEU A 69 4.19 -4.78 -11.75
N LEU A 70 4.94 -4.61 -10.65
CA LEU A 70 5.89 -5.59 -10.13
C LEU A 70 5.59 -6.02 -8.69
N GLU A 71 4.96 -5.15 -7.90
CA GLU A 71 4.58 -5.45 -6.52
C GLU A 71 3.25 -6.20 -6.49
N GLU A 72 3.23 -7.31 -5.78
CA GLU A 72 2.03 -8.04 -5.37
C GLU A 72 1.63 -7.54 -3.97
N GLU A 73 0.34 -7.27 -3.79
CA GLU A 73 -0.22 -6.79 -2.52
C GLU A 73 -1.37 -7.70 -2.09
N HIS A 74 -1.49 -7.95 -0.79
CA HIS A 74 -2.53 -8.79 -0.23
C HIS A 74 -3.16 -8.17 0.99
N VAL A 75 -4.43 -8.49 1.22
CA VAL A 75 -5.18 -8.05 2.39
C VAL A 75 -5.86 -9.24 3.06
N PHE A 76 -5.79 -9.29 4.38
CA PHE A 76 -6.54 -10.23 5.21
C PHE A 76 -7.29 -9.49 6.32
N VAL A 77 -8.62 -9.60 6.34
CA VAL A 77 -9.47 -8.85 7.28
C VAL A 77 -9.51 -9.55 8.64
N LEU A 78 -9.26 -8.79 9.70
CA LEU A 78 -9.22 -9.29 11.08
C LEU A 78 -10.43 -8.85 11.91
N GLU A 79 -10.86 -7.60 11.75
CA GLU A 79 -11.92 -7.00 12.56
C GLU A 79 -12.66 -5.94 11.73
N GLY A 80 -13.97 -5.79 11.96
CA GLY A 80 -14.80 -4.82 11.24
C GLY A 80 -15.18 -5.28 9.83
N THR A 81 -15.54 -4.32 8.97
CA THR A 81 -15.88 -4.60 7.56
C THR A 81 -15.11 -3.68 6.64
N LEU A 82 -14.33 -4.27 5.74
CA LEU A 82 -13.53 -3.55 4.77
C LEU A 82 -14.27 -3.53 3.43
N THR A 83 -14.52 -2.35 2.86
CA THR A 83 -14.94 -2.25 1.47
C THR A 83 -13.71 -2.21 0.57
N VAL A 84 -13.58 -3.17 -0.33
CA VAL A 84 -12.54 -3.18 -1.37
C VAL A 84 -13.16 -2.77 -2.69
N HIS A 85 -12.66 -1.68 -3.26
CA HIS A 85 -12.87 -1.33 -4.66
C HIS A 85 -11.88 -2.12 -5.52
N LEU A 86 -12.37 -2.69 -6.62
CA LEU A 86 -11.56 -3.40 -7.60
C LEU A 86 -12.15 -3.19 -8.99
N GLY A 87 -11.56 -2.24 -9.73
CA GLY A 87 -12.14 -1.72 -10.97
C GLY A 87 -13.54 -1.16 -10.73
N ASP A 88 -14.50 -1.60 -11.53
CA ASP A 88 -15.89 -1.15 -11.44
C ASP A 88 -16.70 -1.85 -10.32
N LYS A 89 -16.08 -2.79 -9.60
CA LYS A 89 -16.74 -3.59 -8.57
C LYS A 89 -16.35 -3.14 -7.17
N SER A 90 -17.24 -3.40 -6.22
CA SER A 90 -17.02 -3.20 -4.79
C SER A 90 -17.39 -4.46 -4.03
N PHE A 91 -16.59 -4.83 -3.05
CA PHE A 91 -16.79 -6.02 -2.22
C PHE A 91 -16.72 -5.62 -0.75
N GLU A 92 -17.67 -6.09 0.06
CA GLU A 92 -17.62 -5.97 1.52
C GLU A 92 -16.99 -7.23 2.09
N LEU A 93 -15.86 -7.06 2.78
CA LEU A 93 -15.05 -8.14 3.32
C LEU A 93 -15.18 -8.12 4.84
N SER A 94 -15.67 -9.22 5.39
CA SER A 94 -15.78 -9.46 6.83
C SER A 94 -14.55 -10.21 7.36
N PRO A 95 -14.36 -10.35 8.69
CA PRO A 95 -13.20 -11.05 9.23
C PRO A 95 -13.03 -12.47 8.65
N GLY A 96 -11.79 -12.81 8.29
CA GLY A 96 -11.45 -14.07 7.62
C GLY A 96 -11.45 -14.01 6.09
N TYR A 97 -11.91 -12.92 5.48
CA TYR A 97 -11.75 -12.71 4.04
C TYR A 97 -10.30 -12.35 3.69
N TYR A 98 -9.90 -12.83 2.51
CA TYR A 98 -8.61 -12.58 1.89
C TYR A 98 -8.79 -12.06 0.47
N VAL A 99 -7.93 -11.13 0.06
CA VAL A 99 -7.81 -10.72 -1.34
C VAL A 99 -6.33 -10.59 -1.70
N CYS A 100 -6.01 -11.00 -2.92
CA CYS A 100 -4.71 -10.78 -3.56
C CYS A 100 -4.91 -9.80 -4.71
N PHE A 101 -3.97 -8.87 -4.85
CA PHE A 101 -3.80 -7.97 -5.97
C PHE A 101 -2.52 -8.37 -6.71
N PRO A 102 -2.61 -9.25 -7.73
CA PRO A 102 -1.44 -9.73 -8.46
C PRO A 102 -0.70 -8.59 -9.16
N ALA A 103 0.63 -8.67 -9.16
CA ALA A 103 1.48 -7.76 -9.92
C ALA A 103 1.08 -7.74 -11.40
N GLY A 104 0.96 -6.55 -11.98
CA GLY A 104 0.63 -6.36 -13.40
C GLY A 104 -0.86 -6.51 -13.72
N GLN A 105 -1.72 -6.85 -12.74
CA GLN A 105 -3.17 -6.78 -12.93
C GLN A 105 -3.59 -5.31 -13.05
N LYS A 106 -3.85 -4.85 -14.27
CA LYS A 106 -4.19 -3.44 -14.59
C LYS A 106 -5.61 -3.05 -14.20
N VAL A 107 -6.01 -3.39 -12.97
CA VAL A 107 -7.31 -3.08 -12.37
C VAL A 107 -7.03 -2.41 -11.05
N GLY A 108 -7.36 -1.12 -10.96
CA GLY A 108 -7.09 -0.35 -9.76
C GLY A 108 -7.91 -0.85 -8.56
N HIS A 109 -7.29 -0.89 -7.38
CA HIS A 109 -7.94 -1.21 -6.12
C HIS A 109 -7.76 -0.11 -5.07
N ALA A 110 -8.69 -0.10 -4.11
CA ALA A 110 -8.60 0.75 -2.92
C ALA A 110 -9.37 0.14 -1.75
N MET A 111 -8.89 0.38 -0.54
CA MET A 111 -9.53 -0.01 0.70
C MET A 111 -10.27 1.19 1.30
N VAL A 112 -11.55 1.01 1.63
CA VAL A 112 -12.44 2.02 2.20
C VAL A 112 -13.19 1.43 3.38
N ASN A 113 -13.29 2.17 4.47
CA ASN A 113 -14.19 1.82 5.55
C ASN A 113 -15.46 2.66 5.44
N ARG A 114 -16.57 2.03 5.04
CA ARG A 114 -17.88 2.68 4.91
C ARG A 114 -18.76 2.57 6.15
N THR A 115 -18.24 1.93 7.19
CA THR A 115 -18.98 1.68 8.44
C THR A 115 -18.72 2.78 9.47
N ALA A 116 -19.44 2.71 10.59
CA ALA A 116 -19.29 3.63 11.72
C ALA A 116 -18.21 3.19 12.74
N GLU A 117 -17.65 1.98 12.59
CA GLU A 117 -16.63 1.42 13.49
C GLU A 117 -15.29 1.25 12.75
N PRO A 118 -14.14 1.28 13.45
CA PRO A 118 -12.84 1.00 12.83
C PRO A 118 -12.77 -0.40 12.22
N CYS A 119 -12.03 -0.53 11.11
CA CYS A 119 -11.74 -1.82 10.48
C CYS A 119 -10.24 -2.13 10.60
N ARG A 120 -9.89 -3.35 11.01
CA ARG A 120 -8.48 -3.80 11.09
C ARG A 120 -8.21 -4.94 10.13
N TYR A 121 -7.05 -4.87 9.48
CA TYR A 121 -6.62 -5.87 8.51
C TYR A 121 -5.09 -5.92 8.44
N LEU A 122 -4.57 -7.05 7.98
CA LEU A 122 -3.17 -7.16 7.60
C LEU A 122 -3.03 -6.80 6.13
N VAL A 123 -1.99 -6.03 5.83
CA VAL A 123 -1.49 -5.84 4.46
C VAL A 123 -0.16 -6.54 4.33
N PHE A 124 0.00 -7.27 3.23
CA PHE A 124 1.23 -7.94 2.85
C PHE A 124 1.66 -7.45 1.49
N GLY A 125 2.96 -7.44 1.23
CA GLY A 125 3.45 -7.24 -0.12
C GLY A 125 4.93 -7.54 -0.24
N ASN A 126 5.46 -7.40 -1.44
CA ASN A 126 6.89 -7.55 -1.74
C ASN A 126 7.44 -6.22 -2.27
N PRO A 127 7.78 -5.25 -1.40
CA PRO A 127 8.20 -3.91 -1.82
C PRO A 127 9.21 -3.93 -2.96
N GLN A 128 8.82 -3.38 -4.11
CA GLN A 128 9.65 -3.38 -5.31
C GLN A 128 10.22 -1.97 -5.56
N PRO A 129 11.53 -1.73 -5.35
CA PRO A 129 12.12 -0.41 -5.57
C PRO A 129 12.09 0.01 -7.05
N HIS A 130 11.88 -0.93 -7.97
CA HIS A 130 11.84 -0.71 -9.41
C HIS A 130 10.42 -0.73 -9.99
N ASP A 131 9.42 -0.68 -9.12
CA ASP A 131 8.03 -0.77 -9.53
C ASP A 131 7.51 0.47 -10.24
N VAL A 132 6.43 0.28 -10.97
CA VAL A 132 5.60 1.33 -11.52
C VAL A 132 4.19 1.15 -10.98
N ALA A 133 3.69 2.13 -10.26
CA ALA A 133 2.32 2.15 -9.77
C ALA A 133 1.48 3.12 -10.61
N VAL A 134 0.25 2.75 -10.94
CA VAL A 134 -0.66 3.59 -11.72
C VAL A 134 -1.88 3.94 -10.88
N PHE A 135 -2.10 5.23 -10.65
CA PHE A 135 -3.24 5.77 -9.91
C PHE A 135 -4.41 6.05 -10.87
N THR A 136 -5.36 5.12 -10.94
CA THR A 136 -6.41 5.11 -11.96
C THR A 136 -7.36 6.29 -11.90
N ASP A 137 -7.67 6.81 -10.70
CA ASP A 137 -8.56 7.97 -10.53
C ASP A 137 -7.95 9.26 -11.10
N THR A 138 -6.61 9.39 -11.06
CA THR A 138 -5.91 10.64 -11.41
C THR A 138 -5.12 10.53 -12.72
N GLY A 139 -4.99 9.32 -13.27
CA GLY A 139 -4.13 9.04 -14.42
C GLY A 139 -2.66 9.32 -14.13
N ARG A 140 -2.21 9.24 -12.88
CA ARG A 140 -0.78 9.42 -12.51
C ARG A 140 -0.05 8.09 -12.53
N VAL A 141 1.20 8.12 -12.95
CA VAL A 141 2.12 6.98 -13.00
C VAL A 141 3.31 7.32 -12.12
N ASP A 142 3.50 6.57 -11.04
CA ASP A 142 4.65 6.67 -10.15
C ASP A 142 5.71 5.65 -10.56
N VAL A 143 6.88 6.15 -10.95
CA VAL A 143 8.04 5.34 -11.33
C VAL A 143 9.00 5.33 -10.14
N LYS A 144 8.93 4.28 -9.32
CA LYS A 144 9.64 4.23 -8.03
C LYS A 144 11.16 4.31 -8.17
N LEU A 145 11.71 3.73 -9.24
CA LEU A 145 13.16 3.71 -9.50
C LEU A 145 13.74 5.13 -9.62
N THR A 146 13.03 6.03 -10.31
CA THR A 146 13.49 7.41 -10.53
C THR A 146 12.92 8.39 -9.51
N ARG A 147 11.94 7.97 -8.70
CA ARG A 147 11.21 8.79 -7.71
C ARG A 147 10.44 9.93 -8.35
N GLU A 148 9.86 9.66 -9.51
CA GLU A 148 9.15 10.64 -10.32
C GLU A 148 7.72 10.19 -10.56
N ILE A 149 6.80 11.16 -10.58
CA ILE A 149 5.38 10.92 -10.87
C ILE A 149 5.01 11.73 -12.10
N TYR A 150 4.46 11.03 -13.09
CA TYR A 150 4.08 11.59 -14.38
C TYR A 150 2.59 11.45 -14.63
N PRO A 151 1.95 12.38 -15.34
CA PRO A 151 0.62 12.12 -15.90
C PRO A 151 0.74 11.13 -17.06
N GLN A 152 -0.11 10.11 -17.07
CA GLN A 152 -0.17 9.09 -18.14
C GLN A 152 -0.44 9.72 -19.51
N SER A 153 -1.15 10.85 -19.55
CA SER A 153 -1.42 11.62 -20.76
C SER A 153 -0.19 12.23 -21.41
N SER A 154 0.97 12.24 -20.73
CA SER A 154 2.25 12.71 -21.28
C SER A 154 3.08 11.57 -21.90
N ALA A 155 2.50 10.38 -22.09
CA ALA A 155 3.16 9.33 -22.84
C ALA A 155 3.37 9.76 -24.30
N VAL A 156 4.62 9.75 -24.73
CA VAL A 156 5.06 10.15 -26.09
C VAL A 156 5.56 8.93 -26.86
N GLY A 157 5.54 9.02 -28.19
CA GLY A 157 6.12 7.98 -29.04
C GLY A 157 7.63 7.87 -28.88
N TYR A 158 8.22 6.70 -29.13
CA TYR A 158 9.67 6.48 -29.01
C TYR A 158 10.53 7.46 -29.85
N TRP A 159 10.00 7.91 -30.99
CA TRP A 159 10.68 8.84 -31.90
C TRP A 159 10.18 10.29 -31.77
N GLU A 160 9.29 10.58 -30.82
CA GLU A 160 8.73 11.91 -30.68
C GLU A 160 9.82 12.90 -30.23
N GLY A 161 9.94 14.03 -30.93
CA GLY A 161 10.99 15.02 -30.68
C GLY A 161 12.39 14.63 -31.15
N VAL A 162 12.55 13.47 -31.81
CA VAL A 162 13.82 13.04 -32.40
C VAL A 162 13.86 13.46 -33.87
N GLU A 163 14.83 14.29 -34.25
CA GLU A 163 15.11 14.62 -35.65
C GLU A 163 15.87 13.46 -36.32
N ASP A 164 15.34 12.93 -37.43
CA ASP A 164 15.95 11.82 -38.18
C ASP A 164 16.71 12.25 -39.44
N GLY A 165 16.91 13.56 -39.61
CA GLY A 165 17.75 14.14 -40.66
C GLY A 165 17.17 14.06 -42.08
N LYS A 166 15.85 13.89 -42.22
CA LYS A 166 15.13 14.08 -43.48
C LYS A 166 14.45 15.44 -43.58
#